data_AF-A0A7W0H8K3-F1
#
_entry.id   AF-A0A7W0H8K3-F1
#
_cell.length_a   1.000
_cell.length_b   1.000
_cell.length_c   1.000
_cell.angle_alpha   90.00
_cell.angle_beta   90.00
_cell.angle_gamma   90.00
#
_symmetry.space_group_name_H-M   'P 1'
#
loop_
_entity.id
_entity.type
_entity.pdbx_description
1 polymer ?
#
loop_
_entity_poly.entity_id
_entity_poly.type
_entity_poly.pdbx_seq_one_letter_code
_entity_poly.pdbx_strand_id
1 'polypeptide(L)'
;MAGGSAIRGSRVGAGPMGEAERGDTAPRQQVTYYCANGHETAPMFAVEAQVPDTWDCPRCGLPANRDCDNPPARPKNEPYKTHLAYVKERRSDSEAKEILNEALLTLRAKRKSGEIVF
;
A
#
# COMPACT_ATOMS: atom_id res chain seq x y z
N MET A 1 21.23 40.97 21.04
CA MET A 1 21.73 40.26 19.84
C MET A 1 21.22 38.84 19.91
N ALA A 2 20.15 38.50 19.17
CA ALA A 2 19.53 37.19 19.21
C ALA A 2 20.34 36.21 18.35
N GLY A 3 21.14 35.35 18.98
CA GLY A 3 21.83 34.25 18.30
C GLY A 3 20.81 33.15 17.98
N GLY A 4 20.33 33.12 16.73
CA GLY A 4 19.39 32.10 16.26
C GLY A 4 19.98 30.69 16.40
N SER A 5 19.23 29.78 17.01
CA SER A 5 19.58 28.36 17.03
C SER A 5 19.56 27.82 15.60
N ALA A 6 20.73 27.52 15.05
CA ALA A 6 20.85 26.99 13.69
C ALA A 6 20.35 25.54 13.64
N ILE A 7 19.32 25.28 12.85
CA ILE A 7 18.82 23.92 12.60
C ILE A 7 19.93 23.12 11.90
N ARG A 8 20.45 22.08 12.57
CA ARG A 8 21.39 21.12 11.98
C ARG A 8 20.61 19.88 11.55
N GLY A 9 20.48 19.66 10.24
CA GLY A 9 20.05 18.38 9.70
C GLY A 9 21.27 17.46 9.53
N SER A 10 21.22 16.26 10.09
CA SER A 10 22.15 15.17 9.79
C SER A 10 21.48 14.13 8.90
N ARG A 11 22.20 13.65 7.88
CA ARG A 11 21.74 12.55 7.04
C ARG A 11 21.84 11.24 7.83
N VAL A 12 20.79 10.41 7.76
CA VAL A 12 20.85 9.03 8.26
C VAL A 12 21.67 8.19 7.27
N GLY A 13 22.80 7.67 7.74
CA GLY A 13 23.70 6.81 6.97
C GLY A 13 25.17 7.03 7.34
N ALA A 14 26.00 5.99 7.20
CA ALA A 14 27.44 6.13 7.36
C ALA A 14 28.04 6.86 6.14
N GLY A 15 28.95 7.81 6.38
CA GLY A 15 29.81 8.38 5.33
C GLY A 15 30.84 7.35 4.85
N PRO A 16 31.50 7.59 3.70
CA PRO A 16 32.42 6.62 3.12
C PRO A 16 33.68 6.52 3.97
N MET A 17 33.66 5.64 4.97
CA MET A 17 34.85 5.12 5.63
C MET A 17 34.90 3.64 5.28
N GLY A 18 35.53 3.34 4.14
CA GLY A 18 35.78 2.00 3.68
C GLY A 18 37.22 1.90 3.20
N GLU A 19 37.81 0.72 3.32
CA GLU A 19 39.13 0.40 2.79
C GLU A 19 39.19 0.75 1.29
N ALA A 20 40.32 1.29 0.83
CA ALA A 20 40.50 1.71 -0.57
C ALA A 20 40.40 0.53 -1.53
N GLU A 21 40.83 -0.65 -1.08
CA GLU A 21 40.74 -1.90 -1.80
C GLU A 21 39.51 -2.68 -1.34
N ARG A 22 38.69 -3.10 -2.31
CA ARG A 22 37.58 -4.01 -2.06
C ARG A 22 38.18 -5.41 -2.12
N GLY A 23 38.30 -6.09 -0.98
CA GLY A 23 38.78 -7.47 -0.92
C GLY A 23 37.95 -8.43 -1.79
N ASP A 24 38.29 -9.72 -1.77
CA ASP A 24 37.66 -10.71 -2.64
C ASP A 24 36.14 -10.76 -2.47
N THR A 25 35.42 -10.83 -3.59
CA THR A 25 33.96 -10.94 -3.57
C THR A 25 33.55 -12.30 -3.04
N ALA A 26 32.66 -12.30 -2.05
CA ALA A 26 32.04 -13.52 -1.54
C ALA A 26 31.32 -14.29 -2.66
N PRO A 27 31.32 -15.64 -2.60
CA PRO A 27 30.63 -16.48 -3.58
C PRO A 27 29.13 -16.18 -3.59
N ARG A 28 28.56 -15.99 -4.78
CA ARG A 28 27.17 -15.57 -4.99
C ARG A 28 26.47 -16.39 -6.06
N GLN A 29 25.17 -16.57 -5.92
CA GLN A 29 24.27 -17.25 -6.84
C GLN A 29 23.16 -16.31 -7.30
N GLN A 30 22.73 -16.43 -8.55
CA GLN A 30 21.59 -15.70 -9.09
C GLN A 30 20.32 -16.54 -8.91
N VAL A 31 19.27 -15.94 -8.36
CA VAL A 31 17.97 -16.60 -8.19
C VAL A 31 16.90 -15.77 -8.89
N THR A 32 16.17 -16.39 -9.81
CA THR A 32 15.11 -15.71 -10.57
C THR A 32 13.75 -15.89 -9.90
N TYR A 33 13.00 -14.80 -9.82
CA TYR A 33 11.61 -14.75 -9.36
C TYR A 33 10.70 -14.12 -10.42
N TYR A 34 9.43 -14.51 -10.41
CA TYR A 34 8.37 -14.10 -11.31
C TYR A 34 7.16 -13.63 -10.52
N CYS A 35 6.63 -12.45 -10.84
CA CYS A 35 5.40 -11.94 -10.23
C CYS A 35 4.18 -12.10 -11.15
N ALA A 36 2.97 -11.93 -10.60
CA ALA A 36 1.72 -12.06 -11.36
C ALA A 36 1.56 -11.09 -12.55
N ASN A 37 2.42 -10.08 -12.69
CA ASN A 37 2.45 -9.18 -13.86
C ASN A 37 3.46 -9.63 -14.94
N GLY A 38 4.12 -10.79 -14.77
CA GLY A 38 5.12 -11.29 -15.71
C GLY A 38 6.48 -10.61 -15.60
N HIS A 39 6.76 -9.86 -14.53
CA HIS A 39 8.10 -9.32 -14.31
C HIS A 39 9.04 -10.42 -13.81
N GLU A 40 10.16 -10.58 -14.50
CA GLU A 40 11.29 -11.38 -14.04
C GLU A 40 12.24 -10.53 -13.18
N THR A 41 12.67 -11.05 -12.04
CA THR A 41 13.61 -10.36 -11.15
C THR A 41 14.67 -11.34 -10.68
N ALA A 42 15.94 -11.02 -10.90
CA ALA A 42 17.05 -11.93 -10.62
C ALA A 42 18.07 -11.34 -9.62
N PRO A 43 17.70 -11.22 -8.32
CA PRO A 43 18.65 -10.85 -7.26
C PRO A 43 19.81 -11.85 -7.12
N MET A 44 20.95 -11.34 -6.65
CA MET A 44 22.11 -12.14 -6.26
C MET A 44 22.07 -12.41 -4.76
N PHE A 45 22.18 -13.68 -4.37
CA PHE A 45 22.33 -14.12 -2.97
C PHE A 45 23.74 -14.64 -2.73
N ALA A 46 24.24 -14.57 -1.50
CA ALA A 46 25.42 -15.34 -1.13
C ALA A 46 25.10 -16.84 -1.29
N VAL A 47 26.10 -17.65 -1.65
CA VAL A 47 25.90 -19.11 -1.84
C VAL A 47 25.49 -19.78 -0.53
N GLU A 48 25.99 -19.32 0.61
CA GLU A 48 25.60 -19.83 1.94
C GLU A 48 24.26 -19.29 2.47
N ALA A 49 23.66 -18.30 1.80
CA ALA A 49 22.41 -17.71 2.27
C ALA A 49 21.22 -18.62 1.95
N GLN A 50 20.32 -18.75 2.92
CA GLN A 50 19.02 -19.37 2.67
C GLN A 50 18.22 -18.48 1.71
N VAL A 51 17.93 -19.03 0.53
CA VAL A 51 17.13 -18.35 -0.50
C VAL A 51 15.66 -18.33 -0.06
N PRO A 52 14.99 -17.16 -0.01
CA PRO A 52 13.58 -17.09 0.35
C PRO A 52 12.67 -17.63 -0.77
N ASP A 53 11.53 -18.19 -0.41
CA ASP A 53 10.56 -18.70 -1.39
C ASP A 53 9.82 -17.59 -2.13
N THR A 54 9.67 -16.43 -1.48
CA THR A 54 8.98 -15.25 -2.02
C THR A 54 9.90 -14.04 -2.04
N TRP A 55 9.70 -13.17 -3.02
CA TRP A 55 10.47 -11.95 -3.19
C TRP A 55 9.55 -10.79 -3.61
N ASP A 56 9.81 -9.59 -3.13
CA ASP A 56 9.07 -8.41 -3.57
C ASP A 56 9.59 -7.92 -4.92
N CYS A 57 8.71 -7.84 -5.91
CA CYS A 57 9.07 -7.37 -7.22
C CYS A 57 9.44 -5.86 -7.18
N PRO A 58 10.69 -5.45 -7.45
CA PRO A 58 11.10 -4.04 -7.41
C PRO A 58 10.36 -3.14 -8.41
N ARG A 59 9.69 -3.72 -9.42
CA ARG A 59 8.93 -2.96 -10.42
C ARG A 59 7.50 -2.64 -10.00
N CYS A 60 6.85 -3.51 -9.23
CA CYS A 60 5.41 -3.37 -8.94
C CYS A 60 5.02 -3.63 -7.49
N GLY A 61 5.97 -4.01 -6.62
CA GLY A 61 5.73 -4.32 -5.22
C GLY A 61 4.89 -5.57 -4.97
N LEU A 62 4.51 -6.30 -6.01
CA LEU A 62 3.80 -7.56 -5.85
C LEU A 62 4.76 -8.66 -5.40
N PRO A 63 4.26 -9.65 -4.64
CA PRO A 63 5.03 -10.85 -4.36
C PRO A 63 5.39 -11.55 -5.68
N ALA A 64 6.53 -12.20 -5.67
CA ALA A 64 7.08 -13.03 -6.73
C ALA A 64 7.58 -14.34 -6.13
N ASN A 65 7.51 -15.43 -6.87
CA ASN A 65 8.09 -16.73 -6.49
C ASN A 65 9.03 -17.22 -7.59
N ARG A 66 9.66 -18.39 -7.41
CA ARG A 66 10.61 -18.95 -8.38
C ARG A 66 9.97 -19.71 -9.54
N ASP A 67 8.64 -19.82 -9.56
CA ASP A 67 7.86 -20.57 -10.54
C ASP A 67 7.26 -19.60 -11.57
N CYS A 68 7.70 -19.67 -12.82
CA CYS A 68 7.21 -18.78 -13.87
C CYS A 68 5.78 -19.12 -14.32
N ASP A 69 5.36 -20.37 -14.19
CA ASP A 69 4.06 -20.84 -14.66
C ASP A 69 2.97 -20.60 -13.62
N ASN A 70 3.36 -20.48 -12.35
CA ASN A 70 2.43 -20.25 -11.23
C ASN A 70 2.92 -19.14 -10.28
N PRO A 71 2.94 -17.86 -10.72
CA PRO A 71 3.33 -16.75 -9.86
C PRO A 71 2.28 -16.48 -8.76
N PRO A 72 2.70 -15.95 -7.59
CA PRO A 72 1.79 -15.72 -6.48
C PRO A 72 0.75 -14.66 -6.86
N ALA A 73 -0.50 -14.93 -6.49
CA ALA A 73 -1.61 -14.01 -6.75
C ALA A 73 -1.40 -12.66 -6.03
N ARG A 74 -1.99 -11.60 -6.59
CA ARG A 74 -1.97 -10.29 -5.92
C ARG A 74 -2.64 -10.39 -4.56
N PRO A 75 -2.04 -9.84 -3.50
CA PRO A 75 -2.71 -9.72 -2.21
C PRO A 75 -4.05 -9.02 -2.39
N LYS A 76 -5.12 -9.66 -1.93
CA LYS A 76 -6.44 -9.04 -1.88
C LYS A 76 -6.50 -8.28 -0.56
N ASN A 77 -6.70 -6.97 -0.63
CA ASN A 77 -6.98 -6.21 0.57
C ASN A 77 -8.37 -6.59 1.07
N GLU A 78 -8.46 -7.13 2.28
CA GLU A 78 -9.76 -7.32 2.92
C GLU A 78 -10.34 -5.94 3.20
N PRO A 79 -11.50 -5.57 2.62
CA PRO A 79 -12.04 -4.24 2.82
C PRO A 79 -12.36 -4.06 4.30
N TYR A 80 -11.79 -3.02 4.91
CA TYR A 80 -12.30 -2.54 6.19
C TYR A 80 -13.78 -2.20 6.05
N LYS A 81 -14.47 -2.31 7.19
CA LYS A 81 -15.89 -2.01 7.26
C LYS A 81 -16.18 -0.57 6.85
N THR A 82 -17.04 -0.41 5.85
CA THR A 82 -17.40 0.91 5.32
C THR A 82 -18.41 1.63 6.23
N HIS A 83 -18.53 2.96 6.12
CA HIS A 83 -19.56 3.72 6.83
C HIS A 83 -20.97 3.16 6.61
N LEU A 84 -21.29 2.75 5.38
CA LEU A 84 -22.57 2.12 5.04
C LEU A 84 -22.74 0.79 5.78
N ALA A 85 -21.70 -0.04 5.86
CA ALA A 85 -21.75 -1.29 6.60
C ALA A 85 -22.04 -1.05 8.09
N TYR A 86 -21.42 -0.03 8.72
CA TYR A 86 -21.77 0.37 10.08
C TYR A 86 -23.21 0.86 10.24
N VAL A 87 -23.78 1.53 9.21
CA VAL A 87 -25.18 1.95 9.22
C VAL A 87 -26.11 0.74 9.14
N LYS A 88 -25.83 -0.20 8.23
CA LYS A 88 -26.65 -1.40 8.01
C LYS A 88 -26.71 -2.36 9.20
N GLU A 89 -25.73 -2.31 10.09
CA GLU A 89 -25.78 -3.11 11.32
C GLU A 89 -26.72 -2.55 12.39
N ARG A 90 -27.03 -1.26 12.35
CA ARG A 90 -27.88 -0.59 13.34
C ARG A 90 -29.22 -0.09 12.78
N ARG A 91 -29.39 -0.12 11.46
CA ARG A 91 -30.59 0.32 10.74
C ARG A 91 -31.01 -0.77 9.78
N SER A 92 -32.29 -1.12 9.82
CA SER A 92 -32.89 -1.99 8.81
C SER A 92 -33.14 -1.23 7.50
N ASP A 93 -33.40 -1.98 6.42
CA ASP A 93 -33.78 -1.39 5.15
C ASP A 93 -35.11 -0.62 5.22
N SER A 94 -36.02 -0.97 6.16
CA SER A 94 -37.26 -0.22 6.36
C SER A 94 -37.01 1.12 7.01
N GLU A 95 -36.21 1.18 8.07
CA GLU A 95 -35.81 2.43 8.73
C GLU A 95 -35.05 3.36 7.77
N ALA A 96 -34.17 2.79 6.94
CA ALA A 96 -33.46 3.56 5.92
C ALA A 96 -34.41 4.21 4.90
N LYS A 97 -35.47 3.49 4.48
CA LYS A 97 -36.50 4.04 3.59
C LYS A 97 -37.30 5.16 4.23
N GLU A 98 -37.63 5.03 5.52
CA GLU A 98 -38.34 6.06 6.27
C GLU A 98 -37.51 7.35 6.36
N ILE A 99 -36.24 7.25 6.74
CA ILE A 99 -35.30 8.39 6.78
C ILE A 99 -35.17 9.06 5.41
N LEU A 100 -35.07 8.25 4.34
CA LEU A 100 -35.01 8.79 2.98
C LEU A 100 -36.29 9.54 2.61
N ASN A 101 -37.46 8.99 2.94
CA ASN A 101 -38.74 9.63 2.67
C ASN A 101 -38.88 10.96 3.43
N GLU A 102 -38.49 11.00 4.71
CA GLU A 102 -38.49 12.22 5.53
C GLU A 102 -37.58 13.31 4.91
N ALA A 103 -36.36 12.94 4.51
CA ALA A 103 -35.43 13.84 3.86
C ALA A 103 -35.97 14.38 2.52
N LEU A 104 -36.60 13.52 1.71
CA LEU A 104 -37.22 13.91 0.45
C LEU A 104 -38.43 14.83 0.64
N LEU A 105 -39.27 14.57 1.65
CA LEU A 105 -40.40 15.45 1.99
C LEU A 105 -39.90 16.84 2.41
N THR A 106 -38.89 16.89 3.27
CA THR A 106 -38.26 18.13 3.71
C THR A 106 -37.67 18.90 2.53
N LEU A 107 -36.92 18.23 1.66
CA LEU A 107 -36.35 18.84 0.45
C LEU A 107 -37.44 19.41 -0.46
N ARG A 108 -38.53 18.67 -0.69
CA ARG A 108 -39.66 19.13 -1.50
C ARG A 108 -40.36 20.34 -0.87
N ALA A 109 -40.51 20.37 0.46
CA ALA A 109 -41.10 21.50 1.17
C ALA A 109 -40.23 22.77 1.01
N LYS A 110 -38.91 22.64 1.19
CA LYS A 110 -37.95 23.75 1.01
C LYS A 110 -37.92 24.30 -0.42
N ARG A 111 -38.10 23.43 -1.42
CA ARG A 111 -38.26 23.87 -2.82
C ARG A 111 -39.56 24.64 -3.04
N LYS A 112 -40.67 24.17 -2.46
CA LYS A 112 -41.97 24.86 -2.55
C LYS A 112 -41.97 26.22 -1.86
N SER A 113 -41.27 26.36 -0.73
CA SER A 113 -41.15 27.63 0.00
C SER A 113 -40.18 28.62 -0.65
N GLY A 114 -39.43 28.21 -1.68
CA GLY A 114 -38.41 29.03 -2.33
C GLY A 114 -37.10 29.16 -1.55
N GLU A 115 -36.93 28.42 -0.44
CA GLU A 115 -35.68 28.38 0.34
C GLU A 115 -34.54 27.73 -0.47
N ILE A 116 -34.87 26.80 -1.37
CA ILE A 116 -33.93 26.16 -2.29
C ILE A 116 -34.41 26.43 -3.72
N VAL A 117 -33.60 27.17 -4.48
CA VAL A 117 -33.94 27.70 -5.81
C VAL A 117 -33.58 26.72 -6.95
N PHE A 118 -32.88 25.62 -6.66
CA PHE A 118 -32.42 24.63 -7.65
C PHE A 118 -33.05 23.23 -7.48
#